data_AF-A0A7J6TPZ5-F1
#
_entry.id   AF-A0A7J6TPZ5-F1
#
_cell.length_a   1.000
_cell.length_b   1.000
_cell.length_c   1.000
_cell.angle_alpha   90.00
_cell.angle_beta   90.00
_cell.angle_gamma   90.00
#
_symmetry.space_group_name_H-M   'P 1'
#
loop_
_entity.id
_entity.type
_entity.pdbx_description
1 polymer ?
#
loop_
_entity_poly.entity_id
_entity_poly.type
_entity_poly.pdbx_seq_one_letter_code
_entity_poly.pdbx_strand_id
1 'polypeptide(L)'
;SGRCIRDVFGVVRDIEENNKSCFAQRKGDAFNDRKKTSGGILYASRRIEIVRMTLSGFIIHQQELPPLKITLNNLRSLSLTYCTIPLSGHASPVAVRQVPWLPSMPVLESLELRHMIAVDASGGSCGTMAADQGGLPIGSTELVDALLEGILHRLPNLKDLFIDSSASIVSPDIASNAPRLQHLTLSHCPRLRGISVEKAARECKSLKLLDIRTLTHLANEVHSHALVGIECLRLPPGVKEEYLKPILSRDRDDHRSGPHSRCLQSLTLSEIDDIDLSVADASLQTLFLCRS
;
A
#
# COMPACT_ATOMS: atom_id res chain seq x y z
N SER A 1 -17.73 17.56 -11.27
CA SER A 1 -17.15 16.92 -12.45
C SER A 1 -16.10 15.91 -11.98
N GLY A 2 -16.52 14.70 -11.62
CA GLY A 2 -15.57 13.63 -11.29
C GLY A 2 -14.89 13.14 -12.56
N ARG A 3 -13.56 13.03 -12.57
CA ARG A 3 -12.86 12.32 -13.65
C ARG A 3 -13.11 10.84 -13.44
N CYS A 4 -13.66 10.14 -14.43
CA CYS A 4 -13.82 8.70 -14.32
C CYS A 4 -12.50 8.03 -14.68
N ILE A 5 -12.15 6.97 -13.94
CA ILE A 5 -10.95 6.16 -14.22
C ILE A 5 -10.99 5.57 -15.65
N ARG A 6 -12.20 5.38 -16.19
CA ARG A 6 -12.46 4.98 -17.58
C ARG A 6 -11.79 5.91 -18.58
N ASP A 7 -11.71 7.21 -18.30
CA ASP A 7 -11.14 8.18 -19.25
C ASP A 7 -9.61 8.04 -19.34
N VAL A 8 -8.94 7.74 -18.23
CA VAL A 8 -7.49 7.48 -18.22
C VAL A 8 -7.16 6.19 -18.95
N PHE A 9 -7.91 5.12 -18.68
CA PHE A 9 -7.70 3.84 -19.36
C PHE A 9 -8.13 3.89 -20.82
N GLY A 10 -9.12 4.72 -21.17
CA GLY A 10 -9.46 5.05 -22.55
C GLY A 10 -8.24 5.64 -23.27
N VAL A 11 -7.60 6.65 -22.69
CA VAL A 11 -6.37 7.25 -23.25
C VAL A 11 -5.25 6.22 -23.40
N VAL A 12 -5.00 5.37 -22.40
CA VAL A 12 -3.97 4.33 -22.49
C VAL A 12 -4.28 3.34 -23.62
N ARG A 13 -5.53 2.90 -23.72
CA ARG A 13 -5.97 2.00 -24.79
C ARG A 13 -5.85 2.67 -26.16
N ASP A 14 -6.26 3.93 -26.27
CA ASP A 14 -6.20 4.68 -27.53
C ASP A 14 -4.74 4.92 -27.96
N ILE A 15 -3.81 5.13 -27.01
CA ILE A 15 -2.36 5.16 -27.28
C ILE A 15 -1.87 3.81 -27.80
N GLU A 16 -2.30 2.69 -27.19
CA GLU A 16 -1.94 1.35 -27.68
C GLU A 16 -2.52 1.05 -29.06
N GLU A 17 -3.78 1.40 -29.32
CA GLU A 17 -4.46 1.17 -30.59
C GLU A 17 -3.87 2.05 -31.70
N ASN A 18 -3.57 3.33 -31.43
CA ASN A 18 -2.88 4.21 -32.36
C ASN A 18 -1.45 3.71 -32.67
N ASN A 19 -0.74 3.17 -31.68
CA ASN A 19 0.53 2.51 -31.91
C ASN A 19 0.40 1.22 -32.73
N LYS A 20 -0.75 0.54 -32.77
CA LYS A 20 -0.96 -0.61 -33.66
C LYS A 20 -1.31 -0.17 -35.08
N SER A 21 -2.16 0.85 -35.23
CA SER A 21 -2.66 1.33 -36.53
C SER A 21 -1.60 2.06 -37.36
N CYS A 22 -0.77 2.92 -36.74
CA CYS A 22 0.33 3.61 -37.43
C CYS A 22 1.35 2.64 -38.06
N PHE A 23 1.49 1.43 -37.52
CA PHE A 23 2.38 0.41 -38.07
C PHE A 23 1.71 -0.45 -39.15
N ALA A 24 0.39 -0.64 -39.09
CA ALA A 24 -0.36 -1.35 -40.13
C ALA A 24 -0.42 -0.53 -41.44
N GLN A 25 -0.61 0.79 -41.34
CA GLN A 25 -0.71 1.68 -42.51
C GLN A 25 0.60 1.77 -43.31
N ARG A 26 1.77 1.78 -42.63
CA ARG A 26 3.09 1.78 -43.31
C ARG A 26 3.41 0.49 -44.09
N LYS A 27 2.70 -0.61 -43.85
CA LYS A 27 2.85 -1.85 -44.63
C LYS A 27 2.04 -1.84 -45.94
N GLY A 28 1.03 -0.99 -46.07
CA GLY A 28 0.13 -0.94 -47.23
C GLY A 28 0.68 -0.12 -48.41
N ASP A 29 1.42 0.94 -48.14
CA ASP A 29 1.84 1.90 -49.18
C ASP A 29 3.17 1.53 -49.87
N ALA A 30 3.81 0.42 -49.49
CA ALA A 30 5.11 -0.01 -50.01
C ALA A 30 5.04 -1.02 -51.17
N PHE A 31 3.86 -1.29 -51.75
CA PHE A 31 3.69 -2.38 -52.73
C PHE A 31 3.62 -1.96 -54.21
N ASN A 32 3.93 -0.71 -54.54
CA ASN A 32 3.91 -0.28 -55.95
C ASN A 32 5.03 0.69 -56.32
N ASP A 33 6.28 0.43 -55.91
CA ASP A 33 7.39 0.87 -56.75
C ASP A 33 8.66 0.03 -56.62
N ARG A 34 9.43 0.05 -57.70
CA ARG A 34 10.41 -0.93 -58.17
C ARG A 34 11.67 -1.16 -57.31
N LYS A 35 12.17 -2.40 -57.44
CA LYS A 35 13.57 -2.85 -57.57
C LYS A 35 14.70 -2.01 -56.93
N LYS A 36 15.45 -2.75 -56.10
CA LYS A 36 16.90 -2.73 -55.82
C LYS A 36 17.42 -1.79 -54.71
N THR A 37 18.17 -2.45 -53.82
CA THR A 37 19.25 -1.97 -52.94
C THR A 37 18.86 -0.99 -51.81
N SER A 38 18.74 -1.54 -50.60
CA SER A 38 19.64 -1.29 -49.45
C SER A 38 18.90 -1.33 -48.10
N GLY A 39 19.48 -2.08 -47.16
CA GLY A 39 19.30 -2.02 -45.70
C GLY A 39 17.94 -1.56 -45.15
N GLY A 40 16.92 -2.42 -45.19
CA GLY A 40 15.68 -2.18 -44.46
C GLY A 40 15.94 -2.18 -42.95
N ILE A 41 16.01 -1.00 -42.33
CA ILE A 41 16.01 -0.84 -40.89
C ILE A 41 14.64 -1.29 -40.38
N LEU A 42 14.55 -2.53 -39.90
CA LEU A 42 13.39 -3.04 -39.16
C LEU A 42 13.24 -2.19 -37.89
N TYR A 43 12.28 -1.26 -37.91
CA TYR A 43 11.87 -0.56 -36.70
C TYR A 43 11.20 -1.58 -35.78
N ALA A 44 11.94 -2.06 -34.78
CA ALA A 44 11.42 -2.93 -33.73
C ALA A 44 10.22 -2.24 -33.08
N SER A 45 9.07 -2.93 -33.09
CA SER A 45 7.84 -2.46 -32.48
C SER A 45 8.10 -2.24 -30.98
N ARG A 46 8.15 -0.98 -30.54
CA ARG A 46 8.39 -0.62 -29.14
C ARG A 46 7.07 -0.77 -28.39
N ARG A 47 6.93 -1.88 -27.67
CA ARG A 47 5.83 -2.06 -26.72
C ARG A 47 6.04 -1.08 -25.57
N ILE A 48 5.07 -0.19 -25.35
CA ILE A 48 5.08 0.70 -24.18
C ILE A 48 4.72 -0.16 -22.97
N GLU A 49 5.58 -0.17 -21.97
CA GLU A 49 5.35 -0.88 -20.72
C GLU A 49 5.09 0.14 -19.60
N ILE A 50 3.89 0.07 -19.02
CA ILE A 50 3.55 0.91 -17.86
C ILE A 50 4.08 0.21 -16.62
N VAL A 51 5.18 0.73 -16.06
CA VAL A 51 5.83 0.18 -14.87
C VAL A 51 5.31 0.84 -13.58
N ARG A 52 4.88 2.10 -13.67
CA ARG A 52 4.34 2.86 -12.54
C ARG A 52 3.09 3.63 -12.96
N MET A 53 2.10 3.66 -12.09
CA MET A 53 0.84 4.35 -12.34
C MET A 53 0.39 5.09 -11.09
N THR A 54 0.05 6.37 -11.24
CA THR A 54 -0.52 7.19 -10.18
C THR A 54 -1.89 7.68 -10.62
N LEU A 55 -2.90 7.36 -9.83
CA LEU A 55 -4.28 7.78 -10.03
C LEU A 55 -4.65 8.70 -8.88
N SER A 56 -4.99 9.95 -9.19
CA SER A 56 -5.39 10.93 -8.20
C SER A 56 -6.76 11.54 -8.48
N GLY A 57 -7.65 11.55 -7.47
CA GLY A 57 -8.96 12.21 -7.57
C GLY A 57 -9.99 11.45 -8.42
N PHE A 58 -9.85 10.13 -8.53
CA PHE A 58 -10.75 9.29 -9.33
C PHE A 58 -11.82 8.61 -8.48
N ILE A 59 -13.02 8.50 -9.02
CA ILE A 59 -14.07 7.61 -8.51
C ILE A 59 -13.91 6.26 -9.21
N ILE A 60 -13.62 5.20 -8.46
CA ILE A 60 -13.37 3.85 -9.00
C ILE A 60 -14.67 3.05 -8.89
N HIS A 61 -15.51 3.11 -9.91
CA HIS A 61 -16.73 2.32 -9.97
C HIS A 61 -16.41 0.83 -10.21
N GLN A 62 -17.00 -0.06 -9.39
CA GLN A 62 -16.79 -1.51 -9.51
C GLN A 62 -17.17 -2.09 -10.87
N GLN A 63 -18.11 -1.46 -11.59
CA GLN A 63 -18.66 -1.96 -12.85
C GLN A 63 -17.96 -1.44 -14.10
N GLU A 64 -17.08 -0.44 -14.00
CA GLU A 64 -16.65 0.36 -15.16
C GLU A 64 -15.23 0.09 -15.66
N LEU A 65 -14.51 -0.87 -15.08
CA LEU A 65 -13.19 -1.23 -15.59
C LEU A 65 -13.32 -2.42 -16.55
N PRO A 66 -13.26 -2.22 -17.88
CA PRO A 66 -13.10 -3.34 -18.81
C PRO A 66 -11.85 -4.13 -18.42
N PRO A 67 -11.74 -5.42 -18.79
CA PRO A 67 -10.67 -6.28 -18.29
C PRO A 67 -9.29 -5.70 -18.65
N LEU A 68 -8.69 -4.99 -17.68
CA LEU A 68 -7.35 -4.40 -17.69
C LEU A 68 -6.23 -5.45 -17.77
N LYS A 69 -6.58 -6.71 -18.04
CA LYS A 69 -5.71 -7.89 -18.07
C LYS A 69 -4.53 -7.78 -19.04
N ILE A 70 -4.59 -6.88 -20.03
CA ILE A 70 -3.61 -6.87 -21.13
C ILE A 70 -2.51 -5.80 -20.90
N THR A 71 -2.82 -4.69 -20.21
CA THR A 71 -1.94 -3.50 -20.17
C THR A 71 -1.19 -3.32 -18.85
N LEU A 72 -1.57 -4.02 -17.78
CA LEU A 72 -0.97 -3.83 -16.44
C LEU A 72 -0.08 -4.98 -15.98
N ASN A 73 0.24 -5.94 -16.84
CA ASN A 73 1.05 -7.12 -16.49
C ASN A 73 2.50 -6.82 -16.13
N ASN A 74 2.97 -5.60 -16.38
CA ASN A 74 4.31 -5.12 -16.02
C ASN A 74 4.28 -4.01 -14.96
N LEU A 75 3.09 -3.69 -14.42
CA LEU A 75 2.93 -2.65 -13.42
C LEU A 75 3.58 -3.10 -12.11
N ARG A 76 4.61 -2.39 -11.68
CA ARG A 76 5.36 -2.67 -10.44
C ARG A 76 4.94 -1.75 -9.28
N SER A 77 4.47 -0.55 -9.58
CA SER A 77 4.02 0.41 -8.58
C SER A 77 2.70 1.05 -8.96
N LEU A 78 1.76 1.06 -8.02
CA LEU A 78 0.45 1.68 -8.14
C LEU A 78 0.24 2.63 -6.97
N SER A 79 -0.06 3.89 -7.25
CA SER A 79 -0.46 4.88 -6.24
C SER A 79 -1.89 5.34 -6.52
N LEU A 80 -2.76 5.19 -5.53
CA LEU A 80 -4.13 5.69 -5.51
C LEU A 80 -4.21 6.81 -4.48
N THR A 81 -4.53 8.03 -4.91
CA THR A 81 -4.54 9.23 -4.08
C THR A 81 -5.88 9.93 -4.20
N TYR A 82 -6.54 10.27 -3.10
CA TYR A 82 -7.88 10.89 -3.12
C TYR A 82 -8.89 10.10 -3.97
N CYS A 83 -8.76 8.77 -3.97
CA CYS A 83 -9.65 7.90 -4.72
C CYS A 83 -10.87 7.56 -3.88
N THR A 84 -12.03 7.67 -4.51
CA THR A 84 -13.32 7.31 -3.90
C THR A 84 -13.77 5.98 -4.47
N ILE A 85 -14.04 5.00 -3.60
CA ILE A 85 -14.60 3.72 -4.01
C ILE A 85 -16.06 3.67 -3.57
N PRO A 86 -17.01 3.90 -4.49
CA PRO A 86 -18.43 3.72 -4.19
C PRO A 86 -18.69 2.23 -3.99
N LEU A 87 -19.15 1.89 -2.79
CA LEU A 87 -19.65 0.57 -2.43
C LEU A 87 -21.12 0.52 -2.84
N SER A 88 -21.45 -0.35 -3.80
CA SER A 88 -22.83 -0.55 -4.23
C SER A 88 -23.69 -1.04 -3.05
N GLY A 89 -24.91 -0.52 -2.94
CA GLY A 89 -25.81 -0.77 -1.82
C GLY A 89 -26.08 -2.27 -1.68
N HIS A 90 -25.93 -2.78 -0.45
CA HIS A 90 -25.94 -4.20 -0.06
C HIS A 90 -24.66 -5.00 -0.30
N ALA A 91 -23.51 -4.36 -0.53
CA ALA A 91 -22.25 -5.09 -0.59
C ALA A 91 -21.92 -5.71 0.78
N SER A 92 -22.11 -7.03 0.90
CA SER A 92 -21.51 -7.82 1.98
C SER A 92 -19.98 -7.69 1.92
N PRO A 93 -19.26 -7.75 3.06
CA PRO A 93 -17.79 -7.78 3.08
C PRO A 93 -17.20 -8.80 2.09
N VAL A 94 -17.90 -9.92 1.88
CA VAL A 94 -17.53 -10.96 0.90
C VAL A 94 -17.57 -10.45 -0.53
N ALA A 95 -18.58 -9.65 -0.89
CA ALA A 95 -18.72 -9.06 -2.22
C ALA A 95 -17.66 -7.98 -2.45
N VAL A 96 -17.34 -7.17 -1.42
CA VAL A 96 -16.30 -6.14 -1.51
C VAL A 96 -14.91 -6.74 -1.69
N ARG A 97 -14.61 -7.88 -1.04
CA ARG A 97 -13.36 -8.62 -1.22
C ARG A 97 -13.11 -9.09 -2.64
N GLN A 98 -14.15 -9.21 -3.46
CA GLN A 98 -13.96 -9.66 -4.84
C GLN A 98 -13.26 -8.62 -5.71
N VAL A 99 -13.17 -7.34 -5.29
CA VAL A 99 -12.44 -6.24 -5.96
C VAL A 99 -12.33 -6.44 -7.48
N PRO A 100 -13.47 -6.52 -8.20
CA PRO A 100 -13.49 -6.99 -9.60
C PRO A 100 -12.71 -6.07 -10.54
N TRP A 101 -12.51 -4.82 -10.12
CA TRP A 101 -11.76 -3.81 -10.84
C TRP A 101 -10.24 -4.00 -10.78
N LEU A 102 -9.72 -4.74 -9.81
CA LEU A 102 -8.29 -5.01 -9.68
C LEU A 102 -7.99 -6.43 -10.19
N PRO A 103 -7.46 -6.60 -11.41
CA PRO A 103 -6.99 -7.92 -11.83
C PRO A 103 -5.86 -8.40 -10.91
N SER A 104 -5.59 -9.71 -10.89
CA SER A 104 -4.37 -10.20 -10.23
C SER A 104 -3.16 -9.57 -10.92
N MET A 105 -2.36 -8.83 -10.15
CA MET A 105 -1.14 -8.17 -10.61
C MET A 105 0.06 -8.84 -9.93
N PRO A 106 0.52 -10.00 -10.45
CA PRO A 106 1.55 -10.80 -9.78
C PRO A 106 2.90 -10.08 -9.73
N VAL A 107 3.13 -9.06 -10.55
CA VAL A 107 4.39 -8.30 -10.59
C VAL A 107 4.34 -6.99 -9.79
N LEU A 108 3.19 -6.65 -9.18
CA LEU A 108 3.10 -5.42 -8.40
C LEU A 108 3.90 -5.59 -7.11
N GLU A 109 4.90 -4.74 -6.93
CA GLU A 109 5.81 -4.77 -5.79
C GLU A 109 5.47 -3.66 -4.78
N SER A 110 4.85 -2.56 -5.24
CA SER A 110 4.55 -1.38 -4.43
C SER A 110 3.12 -0.90 -4.63
N LEU A 111 2.40 -0.70 -3.53
CA LEU A 111 1.05 -0.14 -3.50
C LEU A 111 1.00 1.02 -2.51
N GLU A 112 0.47 2.13 -2.98
CA GLU A 112 0.28 3.33 -2.19
C GLU A 112 -1.20 3.76 -2.21
N LEU A 113 -1.78 3.94 -1.02
CA LEU A 113 -3.17 4.29 -0.79
C LEU A 113 -3.22 5.54 0.08
N ARG A 114 -3.47 6.71 -0.52
CA ARG A 114 -3.56 7.98 0.20
C ARG A 114 -4.97 8.56 0.12
N HIS A 115 -5.51 9.00 1.25
CA HIS A 115 -6.84 9.63 1.30
C HIS A 115 -7.92 8.80 0.61
N MET A 116 -7.87 7.48 0.80
CA MET A 116 -8.86 6.55 0.29
C MET A 116 -10.16 6.72 1.05
N ILE A 117 -11.26 6.98 0.35
CA ILE A 117 -12.60 7.09 0.94
C ILE A 117 -13.48 6.03 0.31
N ALA A 118 -14.05 5.16 1.14
CA ALA A 118 -15.18 4.34 0.73
C ALA A 118 -16.47 5.09 1.03
N VAL A 119 -17.33 5.18 0.03
CA VAL A 119 -18.64 5.85 0.14
C VAL A 119 -19.68 4.77 -0.07
N ASP A 120 -20.68 4.69 0.81
CA ASP A 120 -21.79 3.77 0.61
C ASP A 120 -22.74 4.26 -0.50
N ALA A 121 -23.69 3.43 -0.92
CA ALA A 121 -24.66 3.82 -1.93
C ALA A 121 -25.61 4.95 -1.51
N SER A 122 -25.61 5.36 -0.23
CA SER A 122 -26.35 6.54 0.22
C SER A 122 -25.64 7.85 -0.14
N GLY A 123 -24.41 7.78 -0.67
CA GLY A 123 -23.60 8.96 -0.96
C GLY A 123 -23.00 9.60 0.30
N GLY A 124 -23.22 8.98 1.47
CA GLY A 124 -22.61 9.39 2.72
C GLY A 124 -21.12 9.09 2.69
N SER A 125 -20.29 10.13 2.62
CA SER A 125 -18.88 10.00 2.94
C SER A 125 -18.77 9.52 4.37
N CYS A 126 -18.16 8.35 4.58
CA CYS A 126 -18.07 7.76 5.90
C CYS A 126 -17.08 8.47 6.85
N GLY A 127 -16.65 9.70 6.51
CA GLY A 127 -15.60 10.43 7.21
C GLY A 127 -15.90 11.88 7.57
N THR A 128 -17.08 12.44 7.28
CA THR A 128 -17.38 13.82 7.70
C THR A 128 -17.82 13.87 9.15
N MET A 129 -16.94 14.45 9.97
CA MET A 129 -17.08 14.77 11.39
C MET A 129 -18.46 15.35 11.75
N ALA A 130 -19.38 14.49 12.17
CA ALA A 130 -20.44 14.85 13.11
C ALA A 130 -19.99 14.36 14.49
N ALA A 131 -19.24 15.23 15.17
CA ALA A 131 -18.94 15.08 16.59
C ALA A 131 -20.15 15.52 17.41
N ASP A 132 -21.23 14.74 17.40
CA ASP A 132 -22.16 14.73 18.52
C ASP A 132 -23.05 13.49 18.45
N GLN A 133 -22.91 12.64 19.47
CA GLN A 133 -23.83 11.58 19.88
C GLN A 133 -24.23 10.49 18.85
N GLY A 134 -23.57 9.33 18.98
CA GLY A 134 -24.24 8.04 18.75
C GLY A 134 -23.90 7.31 17.46
N GLY A 135 -22.70 6.71 17.41
CA GLY A 135 -22.42 5.54 16.57
C GLY A 135 -22.37 5.76 15.06
N LEU A 136 -21.16 5.84 14.50
CA LEU A 136 -20.97 5.49 13.09
C LEU A 136 -21.53 4.08 12.87
N PRO A 137 -22.30 3.83 11.79
CA PRO A 137 -22.77 2.49 11.49
C PRO A 137 -21.56 1.59 11.29
N ILE A 138 -21.42 0.61 12.19
CA ILE A 138 -20.31 -0.35 12.30
C ILE A 138 -19.99 -1.01 10.94
N GLY A 139 -20.96 -1.09 10.03
CA GLY A 139 -20.82 -1.73 8.73
C GLY A 139 -19.85 -1.04 7.76
N SER A 140 -19.58 0.26 7.86
CA SER A 140 -18.79 0.95 6.83
C SER A 140 -17.28 0.74 6.96
N THR A 141 -16.76 0.61 8.17
CA THR A 141 -15.33 0.37 8.41
C THR A 141 -14.93 -1.05 8.07
N GLU A 142 -15.78 -2.02 8.38
CA GLU A 142 -15.57 -3.42 8.00
C GLU A 142 -15.48 -3.57 6.47
N LEU A 143 -16.20 -2.75 5.72
CA LEU A 143 -16.15 -2.77 4.26
C LEU A 143 -14.82 -2.22 3.73
N VAL A 144 -14.22 -1.21 4.38
CA VAL A 144 -12.91 -0.69 3.97
C VAL A 144 -11.80 -1.68 4.31
N ASP A 145 -11.86 -2.30 5.48
CA ASP A 145 -10.92 -3.36 5.85
C ASP A 145 -11.05 -4.55 4.89
N ALA A 146 -12.28 -4.99 4.59
CA ALA A 146 -12.54 -6.06 3.63
C ALA A 146 -12.10 -5.70 2.20
N LEU A 147 -12.22 -4.44 1.80
CA LEU A 147 -11.72 -3.95 0.52
C LEU A 147 -10.20 -4.01 0.47
N LEU A 148 -9.52 -3.52 1.51
CA LEU A 148 -8.07 -3.58 1.60
C LEU A 148 -7.58 -5.02 1.59
N GLU A 149 -8.21 -5.91 2.36
CA GLU A 149 -7.91 -7.35 2.34
C GLU A 149 -8.10 -7.95 0.95
N GLY A 150 -9.20 -7.61 0.26
CA GLY A 150 -9.44 -8.06 -1.11
C GLY A 150 -8.41 -7.54 -2.12
N ILE A 151 -7.93 -6.30 -1.94
CA ILE A 151 -6.84 -5.73 -2.74
C ILE A 151 -5.55 -6.52 -2.46
N LEU A 152 -5.17 -6.67 -1.19
CA LEU A 152 -3.93 -7.35 -0.80
C LEU A 152 -3.91 -8.82 -1.23
N HIS A 153 -5.03 -9.53 -1.14
CA HIS A 153 -5.16 -10.92 -1.56
C HIS A 153 -4.83 -11.12 -3.05
N ARG A 154 -5.01 -10.09 -3.87
CA ARG A 154 -4.71 -10.12 -5.31
C ARG A 154 -3.26 -9.73 -5.65
N LEU A 155 -2.48 -9.34 -4.65
CA LEU A 155 -1.12 -8.82 -4.75
C LEU A 155 -0.13 -9.72 -3.97
N PRO A 156 0.09 -10.97 -4.39
CA PRO A 156 0.86 -11.95 -3.63
C PRO A 156 2.36 -11.62 -3.49
N ASN A 157 2.87 -10.71 -4.33
CA ASN A 157 4.28 -10.30 -4.36
C ASN A 157 4.49 -8.87 -3.86
N LEU A 158 3.50 -8.28 -3.20
CA LEU A 158 3.61 -6.95 -2.63
C LEU A 158 4.74 -6.91 -1.58
N LYS A 159 5.67 -5.97 -1.77
CA LYS A 159 6.80 -5.72 -0.87
C LYS A 159 6.61 -4.42 -0.10
N ASP A 160 6.06 -3.40 -0.75
CA ASP A 160 5.89 -2.07 -0.18
C ASP A 160 4.40 -1.72 -0.12
N LEU A 161 3.91 -1.42 1.09
CA LEU A 161 2.55 -0.93 1.32
C LEU A 161 2.62 0.39 2.08
N PHE A 162 2.13 1.44 1.43
CA PHE A 162 1.98 2.75 2.06
C PHE A 162 0.49 3.08 2.16
N ILE A 163 0.03 3.36 3.38
CA ILE A 163 -1.33 3.79 3.65
C ILE A 163 -1.25 5.11 4.41
N ASP A 164 -1.89 6.14 3.88
CA ASP A 164 -1.90 7.47 4.48
C ASP A 164 -3.30 8.08 4.49
N SER A 165 -3.65 8.69 5.62
CA SER A 165 -4.86 9.50 5.78
C SER A 165 -6.13 8.75 5.41
N SER A 166 -6.17 7.44 5.69
CA SER A 166 -7.33 6.58 5.48
C SER A 166 -8.15 6.49 6.76
N ALA A 167 -9.12 7.40 6.91
CA ALA A 167 -9.90 7.57 8.13
C ALA A 167 -10.76 6.34 8.52
N SER A 168 -11.02 5.42 7.59
CA SER A 168 -11.96 4.32 7.78
C SER A 168 -11.33 2.97 8.12
N ILE A 169 -10.01 2.86 8.10
CA ILE A 169 -9.31 1.59 8.37
C ILE A 169 -9.21 1.37 9.89
N VAL A 170 -9.65 0.20 10.36
CA VAL A 170 -9.72 -0.11 11.80
C VAL A 170 -8.82 -1.30 12.16
N SER A 171 -9.02 -2.42 11.47
CA SER A 171 -8.28 -3.65 11.74
C SER A 171 -8.14 -4.53 10.50
N PRO A 172 -7.38 -4.07 9.49
CA PRO A 172 -7.19 -4.85 8.28
C PRO A 172 -6.28 -6.05 8.56
N ASP A 173 -6.65 -7.22 8.05
CA ASP A 173 -5.79 -8.39 8.11
C ASP A 173 -4.68 -8.33 7.03
N ILE A 174 -3.69 -7.48 7.26
CA ILE A 174 -2.57 -7.28 6.31
C ILE A 174 -1.68 -8.53 6.24
N ALA A 175 -1.46 -9.18 7.39
CA ALA A 175 -0.54 -10.30 7.51
C ALA A 175 -0.89 -11.51 6.66
N SER A 176 -2.15 -11.92 6.70
CA SER A 176 -2.62 -13.08 5.96
C SER A 176 -2.67 -12.83 4.45
N ASN A 177 -2.83 -11.57 4.05
CA ASN A 177 -3.01 -11.19 2.64
C ASN A 177 -1.72 -10.70 1.96
N ALA A 178 -0.69 -10.28 2.70
CA ALA A 178 0.59 -9.79 2.15
C ALA A 178 1.81 -10.50 2.79
N PRO A 179 2.02 -11.81 2.53
CA PRO A 179 3.05 -12.61 3.22
C PRO A 179 4.50 -12.21 2.87
N ARG A 180 4.69 -11.50 1.75
CA ARG A 180 5.99 -11.04 1.24
C ARG A 180 6.28 -9.57 1.55
N LEU A 181 5.42 -8.93 2.34
CA LEU A 181 5.56 -7.52 2.68
C LEU A 181 6.88 -7.28 3.43
N GLN A 182 7.66 -6.32 2.95
CA GLN A 182 8.96 -5.93 3.49
C GLN A 182 8.88 -4.56 4.15
N HIS A 183 8.11 -3.63 3.58
CA HIS A 183 7.98 -2.28 4.09
C HIS A 183 6.50 -1.94 4.28
N LEU A 184 6.12 -1.61 5.50
CA LEU A 184 4.79 -1.14 5.87
C LEU A 184 4.89 0.26 6.44
N THR A 185 4.22 1.21 5.81
CA THR A 185 4.07 2.57 6.35
C THR A 185 2.60 2.87 6.51
N LEU A 186 2.22 3.24 7.73
CA LEU A 186 0.87 3.60 8.12
C LEU A 186 0.91 5.00 8.69
N SER A 187 0.27 5.94 8.00
CA SER A 187 0.24 7.34 8.39
C SER A 187 -1.17 7.88 8.53
N HIS A 188 -1.39 8.73 9.54
CA HIS A 188 -2.65 9.44 9.75
C HIS A 188 -3.90 8.55 9.67
N CYS A 189 -3.85 7.36 10.30
CA CYS A 189 -4.95 6.40 10.37
C CYS A 189 -5.59 6.43 11.77
N PRO A 190 -6.49 7.38 12.08
CA PRO A 190 -6.94 7.67 13.46
C PRO A 190 -7.77 6.56 14.11
N ARG A 191 -8.28 5.60 13.32
CA ARG A 191 -9.12 4.51 13.81
C ARG A 191 -8.41 3.16 13.83
N LEU A 192 -7.18 3.09 13.33
CA LEU A 192 -6.39 1.87 13.31
C LEU A 192 -6.08 1.47 14.75
N ARG A 193 -6.25 0.19 15.10
CA ARG A 193 -5.92 -0.34 16.43
C ARG A 193 -4.51 -0.92 16.51
N GLY A 194 -3.87 -0.83 17.66
CA GLY A 194 -2.52 -1.35 17.91
C GLY A 194 -2.40 -2.86 17.64
N ILE A 195 -3.42 -3.63 18.01
CA ILE A 195 -3.50 -5.09 17.78
C ILE A 195 -3.29 -5.47 16.31
N SER A 196 -3.82 -4.66 15.38
CA SER A 196 -3.71 -4.91 13.93
C SER A 196 -2.27 -4.72 13.45
N VAL A 197 -1.59 -3.68 13.96
CA VAL A 197 -0.18 -3.40 13.69
C VAL A 197 0.70 -4.51 14.28
N GLU A 198 0.42 -4.94 15.50
CA GLU A 198 1.14 -6.04 16.15
C GLU A 198 0.98 -7.36 15.42
N LYS A 199 -0.24 -7.65 14.93
CA LYS A 199 -0.51 -8.84 14.14
C LYS A 199 0.31 -8.79 12.84
N ALA A 200 0.31 -7.65 12.14
CA ALA A 200 1.12 -7.45 10.95
C ALA A 200 2.62 -7.64 11.25
N ALA A 201 3.15 -7.04 12.32
CA ALA A 201 4.54 -7.18 12.72
C ALA A 201 4.95 -8.63 13.04
N ARG A 202 4.07 -9.38 13.73
CA ARG A 202 4.33 -10.74 14.19
C ARG A 202 4.22 -11.79 13.09
N GLU A 203 3.22 -11.64 12.23
CA GLU A 203 2.89 -12.63 11.21
C GLU A 203 3.60 -12.36 9.86
N CYS A 204 3.93 -11.11 9.54
CA CYS A 204 4.73 -10.76 8.35
C CYS A 204 6.22 -11.08 8.56
N LYS A 205 6.61 -12.34 8.39
CA LYS A 205 8.01 -12.79 8.55
C LYS A 205 9.01 -12.08 7.62
N SER A 206 8.54 -11.50 6.53
CA SER A 206 9.38 -10.77 5.57
C SER A 206 9.52 -9.28 5.90
N LEU A 207 8.81 -8.79 6.92
CA LEU A 207 8.78 -7.37 7.26
C LEU A 207 10.15 -6.93 7.80
N LYS A 208 10.65 -5.86 7.21
CA LYS A 208 11.92 -5.22 7.54
C LYS A 208 11.73 -3.81 8.07
N LEU A 209 10.78 -3.07 7.51
CA LEU A 209 10.49 -1.70 7.91
C LEU A 209 9.04 -1.56 8.33
N LEU A 210 8.83 -0.98 9.51
CA LEU A 210 7.53 -0.55 10.01
C LEU A 210 7.60 0.93 10.40
N ASP A 211 6.82 1.77 9.74
CA ASP A 211 6.69 3.20 10.03
C ASP A 211 5.27 3.53 10.46
N ILE A 212 5.12 3.91 11.74
CA ILE A 212 3.86 4.27 12.39
C ILE A 212 3.96 5.63 13.11
N ARG A 213 4.93 6.47 12.75
CA ARG A 213 5.26 7.72 13.48
C ARG A 213 4.10 8.70 13.67
N THR A 214 3.12 8.70 12.78
CA THR A 214 2.00 9.65 12.84
C THR A 214 0.78 9.08 13.55
N LEU A 215 0.85 7.84 14.07
CA LEU A 215 -0.23 7.18 14.81
C LEU A 215 -0.09 7.43 16.32
N THR A 216 -0.20 8.69 16.73
CA THR A 216 0.02 9.11 18.14
C THR A 216 -0.94 8.44 19.12
N HIS A 217 -2.16 8.09 18.69
CA HIS A 217 -3.13 7.38 19.53
C HIS A 217 -2.68 5.94 19.85
N LEU A 218 -1.77 5.36 19.07
CA LEU A 218 -1.22 4.02 19.28
C LEU A 218 0.00 3.97 20.19
N ALA A 219 0.49 5.11 20.67
CA ALA A 219 1.72 5.17 21.46
C ALA A 219 1.72 4.26 22.71
N ASN A 220 0.54 4.00 23.28
CA ASN A 220 0.36 3.12 24.44
C ASN A 220 -0.38 1.81 24.13
N GLU A 221 -0.79 1.57 22.87
CA GLU A 221 -1.51 0.36 22.48
C GLU A 221 -0.60 -0.73 21.93
N VAL A 222 0.55 -0.35 21.34
CA VAL A 222 1.44 -1.30 20.65
C VAL A 222 2.42 -1.91 21.64
N HIS A 223 2.28 -3.21 21.85
CA HIS A 223 3.18 -3.99 22.69
C HIS A 223 4.46 -4.31 21.92
N SER A 224 5.58 -3.97 22.52
CA SER A 224 6.91 -4.13 21.94
C SER A 224 7.32 -5.55 21.63
N HIS A 225 6.80 -6.54 22.37
CA HIS A 225 7.02 -7.96 22.09
C HIS A 225 6.62 -8.35 20.66
N ALA A 226 5.63 -7.67 20.07
CA ALA A 226 5.19 -7.94 18.71
C ALA A 226 6.07 -7.29 17.64
N LEU A 227 6.85 -6.27 18.00
CA LEU A 227 7.70 -5.50 17.09
C LEU A 227 9.14 -6.06 17.00
N VAL A 228 9.44 -7.09 17.78
CA VAL A 228 10.78 -7.66 17.85
C VAL A 228 11.15 -8.38 16.55
N GLY A 229 12.34 -8.13 16.03
CA GLY A 229 12.87 -8.73 14.80
C GLY A 229 12.62 -7.91 13.53
N ILE A 230 12.00 -6.73 13.64
CA ILE A 230 11.93 -5.73 12.57
C ILE A 230 13.28 -5.00 12.50
N GLU A 231 13.85 -4.88 11.31
CA GLU A 231 15.17 -4.25 11.09
C GLU A 231 15.11 -2.72 11.26
N CYS A 232 14.03 -2.09 10.83
CA CYS A 232 13.85 -0.64 10.82
C CYS A 232 12.48 -0.28 11.43
N LEU A 233 12.49 0.32 12.61
CA LEU A 233 11.27 0.68 13.32
C LEU A 233 11.17 2.20 13.48
N ARG A 234 10.02 2.77 13.13
CA ARG A 234 9.74 4.19 13.33
C ARG A 234 8.44 4.35 14.11
N LEU A 235 8.55 4.80 15.34
CA LEU A 235 7.46 4.80 16.33
C LEU A 235 6.83 6.19 16.51
N PRO A 236 5.55 6.27 16.94
CA PRO A 236 4.93 7.54 17.25
C PRO A 236 5.63 8.27 18.39
N PRO A 237 5.47 9.60 18.47
CA PRO A 237 5.89 10.35 19.65
C PRO A 237 5.12 9.92 20.90
N GLY A 238 5.77 10.02 22.05
CA GLY A 238 5.19 9.67 23.35
C GLY A 238 5.13 8.18 23.69
N VAL A 239 5.78 7.29 22.92
CA VAL A 239 5.94 5.89 23.31
C VAL A 239 6.81 5.82 24.57
N LYS A 240 6.26 5.28 25.65
CA LYS A 240 6.98 5.16 26.92
C LYS A 240 8.15 4.19 26.81
N GLU A 241 9.23 4.50 27.51
CA GLU A 241 10.43 3.67 27.57
C GLU A 241 10.15 2.23 28.05
N GLU A 242 9.20 2.05 28.98
CA GLU A 242 8.79 0.73 29.46
C GLU A 242 8.35 -0.22 28.34
N TYR A 243 7.77 0.33 27.27
CA TYR A 243 7.44 -0.44 26.08
C TYR A 243 8.69 -0.70 25.25
N LEU A 244 9.68 0.17 25.15
CA LEU A 244 10.85 -0.08 24.30
C LEU A 244 11.81 -1.14 24.88
N LYS A 245 11.79 -1.40 26.20
CA LYS A 245 12.71 -2.32 26.89
C LYS A 245 12.86 -3.70 26.22
N PRO A 246 11.80 -4.44 25.85
CA PRO A 246 11.93 -5.75 25.22
C PRO A 246 12.53 -5.73 23.81
N ILE A 247 12.41 -4.61 23.09
CA ILE A 247 13.04 -4.43 21.77
C ILE A 247 14.54 -4.20 21.93
N LEU A 248 14.91 -3.41 22.94
CA LEU A 248 16.30 -3.03 23.21
C LEU A 248 17.08 -4.11 23.98
N SER A 249 16.42 -4.91 24.83
CA SER A 249 17.09 -5.88 25.71
C SER A 249 17.51 -7.18 25.02
N ARG A 250 17.00 -7.48 23.83
CA ARG A 250 17.15 -8.80 23.20
C ARG A 250 18.53 -9.04 22.56
N ASP A 251 19.31 -7.99 22.31
CA ASP A 251 20.66 -8.14 21.72
C ASP A 251 21.70 -8.66 22.73
N ARG A 252 21.45 -8.62 24.05
CA ARG A 252 22.45 -9.03 25.05
C ARG A 252 22.54 -10.54 25.29
N ASP A 253 21.47 -11.31 25.11
CA ASP A 253 21.40 -12.70 25.56
C ASP A 253 21.53 -13.75 24.44
N ASP A 254 21.50 -13.34 23.17
CA ASP A 254 21.35 -14.26 22.03
C ASP A 254 22.67 -14.63 21.31
N HIS A 255 23.83 -14.61 21.99
CA HIS A 255 25.09 -15.18 21.44
C HIS A 255 25.06 -16.71 21.22
N ARG A 256 23.96 -17.39 21.53
CA ARG A 256 23.78 -18.84 21.31
C ARG A 256 22.67 -19.21 20.32
N SER A 257 21.85 -18.28 19.84
CA SER A 257 20.88 -18.60 18.80
C SER A 257 21.51 -18.33 17.42
N GLY A 258 21.23 -19.22 16.46
CA GLY A 258 21.89 -19.25 15.15
C GLY A 258 21.65 -17.98 14.29
N PRO A 259 22.06 -18.00 13.01
CA PRO A 259 22.19 -16.81 12.14
C PRO A 259 20.87 -16.13 11.71
N HIS A 260 19.79 -16.26 12.49
CA HIS A 260 18.44 -15.78 12.19
C HIS A 260 17.93 -14.70 13.16
N SER A 261 18.74 -14.27 14.15
CA SER A 261 18.42 -13.08 14.96
C SER A 261 18.62 -11.83 14.11
N ARG A 262 17.53 -11.28 13.54
CA ARG A 262 17.59 -9.98 12.86
C ARG A 262 17.79 -8.90 13.92
N CYS A 263 18.99 -8.34 13.98
CA CYS A 263 19.28 -7.19 14.82
C CYS A 263 18.52 -5.95 14.31
N LEU A 264 18.06 -5.11 15.24
CA LEU A 264 17.47 -3.82 14.92
C LEU A 264 18.56 -2.91 14.34
N GLN A 265 18.43 -2.53 13.08
CA GLN A 265 19.40 -1.68 12.37
C GLN A 265 19.12 -0.20 12.59
N SER A 266 17.84 0.19 12.56
CA SER A 266 17.43 1.58 12.69
C SER A 266 16.22 1.72 13.60
N LEU A 267 16.31 2.64 14.55
CA LEU A 267 15.18 3.06 15.38
C LEU A 267 15.01 4.57 15.26
N THR A 268 13.85 5.01 14.78
CA THR A 268 13.49 6.44 14.74
C THR A 268 12.40 6.70 15.77
N LEU A 269 12.72 7.57 16.72
CA LEU A 269 11.80 8.06 17.74
C LEU A 269 11.62 9.56 17.51
N SER A 270 10.37 10.00 17.42
CA SER A 270 10.04 11.41 17.29
C SER A 270 9.60 11.90 18.66
N GLU A 271 10.09 13.05 19.14
CA GLU A 271 9.61 13.72 20.37
C GLU A 271 9.52 12.79 21.60
N ILE A 272 10.68 12.37 22.12
CA ILE A 272 10.74 11.73 23.44
C ILE A 272 11.68 12.55 24.31
N ASP A 273 11.13 13.14 25.36
CA ASP A 273 11.85 14.07 26.23
C ASP A 273 12.79 13.35 27.22
N ASP A 274 12.47 12.11 27.60
CA ASP A 274 13.20 11.35 28.62
C ASP A 274 13.38 9.87 28.20
N ILE A 275 14.36 9.58 27.34
CA ILE A 275 14.88 8.20 27.22
C ILE A 275 16.23 8.15 27.91
N ASP A 276 16.34 7.26 28.89
CA ASP A 276 17.64 6.89 29.43
C ASP A 276 18.41 6.07 28.37
N LEU A 277 19.23 6.77 27.59
CA LEU A 277 20.07 6.19 26.53
C LEU A 277 21.16 5.27 27.06
N SER A 278 21.33 5.12 28.37
CA SER A 278 22.23 4.11 28.95
C SER A 278 21.80 2.67 28.62
N VAL A 279 20.54 2.48 28.19
CA VAL A 279 19.96 1.18 27.80
C VAL A 279 20.08 0.91 26.29
N ALA A 280 20.33 1.93 25.46
CA ALA A 280 20.47 1.75 24.01
C ALA A 280 21.82 1.07 23.69
N ASP A 281 21.76 -0.15 23.15
CA ASP A 281 22.95 -0.96 22.88
C ASP A 281 23.80 -0.37 21.75
N ALA A 282 25.11 -0.66 21.78
CA ALA A 282 26.07 -0.22 20.76
C ALA A 282 25.81 -0.83 19.36
N SER A 283 24.89 -1.80 19.28
CA SER A 283 24.46 -2.53 18.08
C SER A 283 23.54 -1.72 17.15
N LEU A 284 22.91 -0.66 17.65
CA LEU A 284 22.06 0.20 16.83
C LEU A 284 22.92 1.02 15.87
N GLN A 285 22.94 0.62 14.60
CA GLN A 285 23.69 1.33 13.56
C GLN A 285 23.22 2.78 13.40
N THR A 286 21.93 3.05 13.64
CA THR A 286 21.41 4.42 13.63
C THR A 286 20.20 4.62 14.52
N LEU A 287 20.38 5.37 15.62
CA LEU A 287 19.30 5.90 16.43
C LEU A 287 19.04 7.35 16.00
N PHE A 288 17.88 7.61 15.39
CA PHE A 288 17.46 8.97 15.06
C PHE A 288 16.48 9.45 16.13
N LEU A 289 16.98 10.32 17.02
CA LEU A 289 16.15 11.10 17.92
C LEU A 289 15.84 12.44 17.26
N CYS A 290 14.61 12.62 16.79
CA CYS A 290 14.13 13.95 16.42
C CYS A 290 13.65 14.66 17.68
N ARG A 291 14.48 15.56 18.23
CA ARG A 291 14.06 16.58 19.20
C ARG A 291 13.46 17.76 18.45
N SER A 292 12.24 18.17 18.78
CA SER A 292 11.64 19.44 18.36
C SER A 292 12.08 20.60 19.25
#